data_AF-A0A963LZR4-F1
#
_entry.id   AF-A0A963LZR4-F1
#
_cell.length_a   1.000
_cell.length_b   1.000
_cell.length_c   1.000
_cell.angle_alpha   90.00
_cell.angle_beta   90.00
_cell.angle_gamma   90.00
#
_symmetry.space_group_name_H-M   'P 1'
#
loop_
_entity.id
_entity.type
_entity.pdbx_description
1 polymer ?
#
loop_
_entity_poly.entity_id
_entity_poly.type
_entity_poly.pdbx_seq_one_letter_code
_entity_poly.pdbx_strand_id
1 'polypeptide(L)'
;MRTSLNILGVFAFVAALGGATQWLARDFEADQAASRAQARPQFREIAWQELVPPGWDPLAQYRDQDIAQLDDGSAEAVALARRMRETWDNAPTNRALDGARVRLS
;
A
#
# COMPACT_ATOMS: atom_id res chain seq x y z
N MET A 1 64.98 -15.65 48.57
CA MET A 1 63.69 -15.48 49.27
C MET A 1 62.83 -14.48 48.50
N ARG A 2 61.51 -14.73 48.48
CA ARG A 2 60.41 -13.91 47.92
C ARG A 2 60.09 -14.11 46.42
N THR A 3 59.51 -15.28 46.13
CA THR A 3 58.08 -15.48 45.76
C THR A 3 57.25 -14.17 45.59
N SER A 4 56.39 -13.94 44.59
CA SER A 4 55.59 -14.84 43.74
C SER A 4 54.92 -14.09 42.58
N LEU A 5 54.57 -14.87 41.54
CA LEU A 5 53.30 -14.88 40.80
C LEU A 5 53.00 -13.79 39.75
N ASN A 6 53.25 -14.21 38.51
CA ASN A 6 52.49 -13.85 37.31
C ASN A 6 50.99 -14.03 37.55
N ILE A 7 50.25 -12.92 37.51
CA ILE A 7 48.79 -12.93 37.44
C ILE A 7 48.38 -12.26 36.14
N LEU A 8 47.94 -13.13 35.23
CA LEU A 8 46.93 -12.90 34.20
C LEU A 8 47.27 -11.90 33.09
N GLY A 9 47.98 -12.42 32.10
CA GLY A 9 47.67 -12.17 30.69
C GLY A 9 46.30 -12.76 30.31
N VAL A 10 45.21 -12.25 30.88
CA VAL A 10 43.83 -12.58 30.50
C VAL A 10 43.06 -11.27 30.32
N PHE A 11 43.53 -10.41 29.43
CA PHE A 11 42.72 -9.30 28.89
C PHE A 11 43.09 -8.97 27.45
N ALA A 12 43.59 -9.95 26.69
CA ALA A 12 43.96 -9.78 25.29
C ALA A 12 43.22 -10.76 24.35
N PHE A 13 42.00 -11.19 24.70
CA PHE A 13 41.24 -12.10 23.81
C PHE A 13 39.74 -11.79 23.62
N VAL A 14 39.24 -10.62 24.02
CA VAL A 14 37.85 -10.21 23.68
C VAL A 14 37.79 -9.05 22.68
N ALA A 15 38.91 -8.37 22.41
CA ALA A 15 38.93 -7.22 21.50
C ALA A 15 38.80 -7.58 20.00
N ALA A 16 38.93 -8.85 19.61
CA ALA A 16 38.86 -9.26 18.21
C ALA A 16 37.46 -9.64 17.70
N LEU A 17 36.46 -9.81 18.59
CA LEU A 17 35.08 -10.14 18.20
C LEU A 17 34.09 -8.97 18.36
N GLY A 18 34.47 -7.90 19.06
CA GLY A 18 33.65 -6.68 19.20
C GLY A 18 33.73 -5.72 18.00
N GLY A 19 34.78 -5.79 17.18
CA GLY A 19 34.92 -4.94 16.00
C GLY A 19 33.96 -5.31 14.86
N ALA A 20 33.60 -6.59 14.74
CA ALA A 20 32.69 -7.08 13.70
C ALA A 20 31.26 -6.56 13.88
N THR A 21 30.80 -6.42 15.13
CA THR A 21 29.43 -5.91 15.42
C THR A 21 29.34 -4.41 15.20
N GLN A 22 30.41 -3.65 15.47
CA GLN A 22 30.44 -2.20 15.24
C GLN A 22 30.53 -1.83 13.75
N TRP A 23 31.19 -2.65 12.93
CA TRP A 23 31.25 -2.45 11.47
C TRP A 23 29.90 -2.77 10.81
N LEU A 24 29.30 -3.93 11.16
CA LEU A 24 27.96 -4.30 10.71
C LEU A 24 26.87 -3.30 11.14
N ALA A 25 26.96 -2.76 12.36
CA ALA A 25 26.01 -1.76 12.85
C ALA A 25 26.12 -0.43 12.08
N ARG A 26 27.34 0.01 11.75
CA ARG A 26 27.55 1.23 10.96
C ARG A 26 27.06 1.11 9.52
N ASP A 27 27.31 -0.03 8.89
CA ASP A 27 26.83 -0.27 7.52
C ASP A 27 25.30 -0.33 7.50
N PHE A 28 24.69 -0.99 8.49
CA PHE A 28 23.24 -1.00 8.65
C PHE A 28 22.66 0.40 8.89
N GLU A 29 23.28 1.22 9.74
CA GLU A 29 22.87 2.61 9.98
C GLU A 29 23.05 3.48 8.73
N ALA A 30 24.14 3.29 7.97
CA ALA A 30 24.40 4.00 6.73
C ALA A 30 23.40 3.62 5.63
N ASP A 31 23.07 2.33 5.49
CA ASP A 31 22.05 1.83 4.55
C ASP A 31 20.64 2.30 4.95
N GLN A 32 20.33 2.35 6.25
CA GLN A 32 19.09 2.93 6.77
C GLN A 32 19.03 4.45 6.52
N ALA A 33 20.13 5.17 6.70
CA ALA A 33 20.20 6.59 6.39
C ALA A 33 20.05 6.84 4.88
N ALA A 34 20.69 6.04 4.03
CA ALA A 34 20.59 6.13 2.58
C ALA A 34 19.18 5.82 2.08
N SER A 35 18.51 4.79 2.62
CA SER A 35 17.12 4.46 2.28
C SER A 35 16.12 5.50 2.80
N ARG A 36 16.36 6.14 3.95
CA ARG A 36 15.56 7.28 4.41
C ARG A 36 15.81 8.56 3.61
N ALA A 37 17.03 8.73 3.09
CA ALA A 37 17.42 9.87 2.25
C ALA A 37 16.94 9.73 0.80
N GLN A 38 16.54 8.53 0.36
CA GLN A 38 15.84 8.37 -0.90
C GLN A 38 14.51 9.12 -0.82
N ALA A 39 14.41 10.19 -1.62
CA ALA A 39 13.20 10.99 -1.75
C ALA A 39 12.05 10.06 -2.12
N ARG A 40 11.06 9.92 -1.24
CA ARG A 40 9.84 9.19 -1.54
C ARG A 40 9.22 9.81 -2.79
N PRO A 41 8.78 9.00 -3.78
CA PRO A 41 8.07 9.55 -4.92
C PRO A 41 6.91 10.41 -4.40
N GLN A 42 6.84 11.67 -4.84
CA GLN A 42 5.68 12.49 -4.53
C GLN A 42 4.51 11.93 -5.34
N PHE A 43 3.60 11.27 -4.64
CA PHE A 43 2.34 10.79 -5.20
C PHE A 43 1.29 11.88 -5.03
N ARG A 44 0.48 12.11 -6.06
CA ARG A 44 -0.73 12.91 -5.91
C ARG A 44 -1.74 12.12 -5.10
N GLU A 45 -2.18 12.66 -3.97
CA GLU A 45 -3.28 12.07 -3.21
C GLU A 45 -4.59 12.27 -3.97
N ILE A 46 -5.40 11.21 -4.06
CA ILE A 46 -6.70 11.22 -4.73
C ILE A 46 -7.74 10.51 -3.87
N ALA A 47 -8.99 10.94 -3.95
CA ALA A 47 -10.09 10.27 -3.31
C ALA A 47 -10.66 9.14 -4.18
N TRP A 48 -11.36 8.18 -3.57
CA TRP A 48 -12.05 7.10 -4.29
C TRP A 48 -13.01 7.60 -5.38
N GLN A 49 -13.63 8.76 -5.17
CA GLN A 49 -14.57 9.36 -6.13
C GLN A 49 -13.87 9.82 -7.42
N GLU A 50 -12.57 10.14 -7.38
CA GLU A 50 -11.82 10.56 -8.57
C GLU A 50 -11.57 9.40 -9.53
N LEU A 51 -11.72 8.14 -9.10
CA LEU A 51 -11.64 6.98 -9.99
C LEU A 51 -12.85 6.90 -10.93
N VAL A 52 -13.95 7.56 -10.59
CA VAL A 52 -15.16 7.60 -11.39
C VAL A 52 -14.98 8.65 -12.50
N PRO A 53 -15.18 8.29 -13.77
CA PRO A 53 -15.08 9.24 -14.87
C PRO A 53 -16.20 10.29 -14.79
N PRO A 54 -15.92 11.54 -15.17
CA PRO A 54 -16.88 12.62 -15.10
C PRO A 54 -18.09 12.32 -16.00
N GLY A 55 -19.30 12.53 -15.46
CA GLY A 55 -20.55 12.35 -16.20
C GLY A 55 -21.04 10.90 -16.30
N TRP A 56 -20.35 9.92 -15.71
CA TRP A 56 -20.88 8.57 -15.63
C TRP A 56 -21.96 8.47 -14.55
N ASP A 57 -23.16 8.13 -14.99
CA ASP A 57 -24.32 7.84 -14.13
C ASP A 57 -24.82 6.41 -14.42
N PRO A 58 -24.59 5.43 -13.53
CA PRO A 58 -25.02 4.05 -13.73
C PRO A 58 -26.55 3.90 -13.71
N LEU A 59 -27.28 4.88 -13.17
CA LEU A 59 -28.73 4.83 -13.03
C LEU A 59 -29.49 5.58 -14.14
N ALA A 60 -28.79 6.25 -15.06
CA ALA A 60 -29.40 7.10 -16.08
C ALA A 60 -30.50 6.39 -16.88
N GLN A 61 -30.27 5.13 -17.27
CA GLN A 61 -31.19 4.33 -18.08
C GLN A 61 -32.42 3.80 -17.32
N TYR A 62 -32.47 3.95 -15.99
CA TYR A 62 -33.53 3.41 -15.13
C TYR A 62 -34.41 4.50 -14.50
N ARG A 63 -34.14 5.79 -14.75
CA ARG A 63 -34.80 6.92 -14.08
C ARG A 63 -36.33 6.96 -14.26
N ASP A 64 -36.82 6.43 -15.38
CA ASP A 64 -38.25 6.42 -15.71
C ASP A 64 -38.94 5.07 -15.37
N GLN A 65 -38.22 4.14 -14.73
CA GLN A 65 -38.77 2.85 -14.33
C GLN A 65 -39.25 2.89 -12.88
N ASP A 66 -40.46 2.41 -12.62
CA ASP A 66 -40.98 2.26 -11.26
C ASP A 66 -40.43 0.99 -10.60
N ILE A 67 -39.14 1.05 -10.26
CA ILE A 67 -38.42 -0.08 -9.64
C ILE A 67 -38.98 -0.40 -8.26
N ALA A 68 -39.55 0.60 -7.56
CA ALA A 68 -40.05 0.44 -6.21
C ALA A 68 -41.32 -0.43 -6.12
N GLN A 69 -42.05 -0.58 -7.22
CA GLN A 69 -43.24 -1.42 -7.30
C GLN A 69 -42.92 -2.86 -7.76
N LEU A 70 -41.67 -3.17 -8.09
CA LEU A 70 -41.29 -4.52 -8.47
C LEU A 70 -41.24 -5.42 -7.24
N ASP A 71 -41.87 -6.60 -7.34
CA ASP A 71 -41.72 -7.65 -6.35
C ASP A 71 -40.32 -8.28 -6.47
N ASP A 72 -39.56 -8.31 -5.37
CA ASP A 72 -38.16 -8.76 -5.32
C ASP A 72 -37.97 -10.22 -5.77
N GLY A 73 -39.04 -11.03 -5.74
CA GLY A 73 -39.04 -12.43 -6.21
C GLY A 73 -39.46 -12.62 -7.67
N SER A 74 -39.93 -11.57 -8.34
CA SER A 74 -40.42 -11.64 -9.72
C SER A 74 -39.28 -11.89 -10.71
N ALA A 75 -39.60 -12.54 -11.83
CA ALA A 75 -38.65 -12.73 -12.93
C ALA A 75 -38.15 -11.38 -13.49
N GLU A 76 -38.99 -10.34 -13.43
CA GLU A 76 -38.66 -8.98 -13.88
C GLU A 76 -37.62 -8.31 -12.97
N ALA A 77 -37.78 -8.41 -11.64
CA ALA A 77 -36.80 -7.90 -10.68
C ALA A 77 -35.44 -8.59 -10.84
N VAL A 78 -35.42 -9.91 -11.01
CA VAL A 78 -34.19 -10.68 -11.27
C VAL A 78 -33.53 -10.23 -12.57
N ALA A 79 -34.31 -10.00 -13.64
CA ALA A 79 -33.79 -9.51 -14.91
C ALA A 79 -33.24 -8.08 -14.81
N LEU A 80 -33.91 -7.20 -14.06
CA LEU A 80 -33.46 -5.84 -13.80
C LEU A 80 -32.15 -5.82 -13.00
N ALA A 81 -32.08 -6.57 -11.90
CA ALA A 81 -30.88 -6.70 -11.07
C ALA A 81 -29.67 -7.20 -11.87
N ARG A 82 -29.91 -8.09 -12.85
CA ARG A 82 -28.86 -8.55 -13.77
C ARG A 82 -28.34 -7.43 -14.65
N ARG A 83 -29.22 -6.67 -15.31
CA ARG A 83 -28.83 -5.51 -16.16
C ARG A 83 -28.11 -4.42 -15.35
N MET A 84 -28.58 -4.17 -14.14
CA MET A 84 -27.92 -3.31 -13.18
C MET A 84 -26.50 -3.79 -12.93
N ARG A 85 -26.32 -5.04 -12.50
CA ARG A 85 -25.00 -5.65 -12.30
C ARG A 85 -24.09 -5.52 -13.52
N GLU A 86 -24.59 -5.83 -14.71
CA GLU A 86 -23.84 -5.68 -15.96
C GLU A 86 -23.34 -4.24 -16.19
N THR A 87 -24.10 -3.23 -15.74
CA THR A 87 -23.70 -1.82 -15.82
C THR A 87 -22.51 -1.52 -14.91
N TRP A 88 -22.47 -2.09 -13.69
CA TRP A 88 -21.32 -1.96 -12.78
C TRP A 88 -20.13 -2.82 -13.19
N ASP A 89 -20.36 -4.02 -13.72
CA ASP A 89 -19.31 -4.91 -14.21
C ASP A 89 -18.55 -4.29 -15.40
N ASN A 90 -19.25 -3.46 -16.19
CA ASN A 90 -18.68 -2.71 -17.32
C ASN A 90 -18.46 -1.23 -17.00
N ALA A 91 -18.32 -0.86 -15.71
CA ALA A 91 -18.08 0.52 -15.32
C ALA A 91 -16.82 1.08 -16.01
N PRO A 92 -16.90 2.26 -16.65
CA PRO A 92 -15.75 2.88 -17.30
C PRO A 92 -14.74 3.35 -16.26
N THR A 93 -13.46 3.29 -16.61
CA THR A 93 -12.37 3.84 -15.80
C THR A 93 -12.12 5.31 -16.14
N ASN A 94 -11.65 6.08 -15.15
CA ASN A 94 -11.18 7.45 -15.41
C ASN A 94 -9.81 7.46 -16.08
N ARG A 95 -9.79 7.49 -17.42
CA ARG A 95 -8.55 7.48 -18.23
C ARG A 95 -7.64 8.69 -18.00
N ALA A 96 -8.11 9.78 -17.40
CA ALA A 96 -7.25 10.90 -17.04
C ALA A 96 -6.21 10.51 -15.96
N LEU A 97 -6.40 9.37 -15.28
CA LEU A 97 -5.49 8.82 -14.28
C LEU A 97 -4.49 7.81 -14.88
N ASP A 98 -4.57 7.48 -16.17
CA ASP A 98 -3.70 6.48 -16.79
C ASP A 98 -2.22 6.90 -16.68
N GLY A 99 -1.40 6.03 -16.09
CA GLY A 99 0.04 6.28 -15.89
C GLY A 99 0.37 7.30 -14.78
N ALA A 100 -0.63 7.88 -14.11
CA ALA A 100 -0.39 8.82 -13.02
C ALA A 100 0.11 8.10 -11.76
N ARG A 101 1.12 8.68 -11.10
CA ARG A 101 1.58 8.23 -9.77
C ARG A 101 0.67 8.84 -8.71
N VAL A 102 -0.29 8.06 -8.25
CA VAL A 102 -1.30 8.48 -7.26
C VAL A 102 -1.28 7.63 -6.00
N ARG A 103 -1.79 8.19 -4.90
CA ARG A 103 -2.09 7.49 -3.66
C ARG A 103 -3.58 7.69 -3.37
N LEU A 104 -4.32 6.61 -3.15
CA LEU A 104 -5.69 6.70 -2.65
C LEU A 104 -5.68 7.14 -1.18
N SER A 105 -6.52 8.12 -0.86
CA SER A 105 -6.81 8.58 0.51
C SER A 105 -7.93 7.79 1.14
#